data_AF-A0A552V6X3-F1
#
_entry.id   AF-A0A552V6X3-F1
#
_cell.length_a   1.000
_cell.length_b   1.000
_cell.length_c   1.000
_cell.angle_alpha   90.00
_cell.angle_beta   90.00
_cell.angle_gamma   90.00
#
_symmetry.space_group_name_H-M   'P 1'
#
loop_
_entity.id
_entity.type
_entity.pdbx_description
1 polymer ?
#
loop_
_entity_poly.entity_id
_entity_poly.type
_entity_poly.pdbx_seq_one_letter_code
_entity_poly.pdbx_strand_id
1 'polypeptide(L)'
;MELTKLRNTVVSLLHQHTKRPVVMLKQISDKPLTADKKQVDYPFLAYTVTSGFIKDRQMGTLDEKIVDSTNPRFEKDIMQGLYLQPKCSFSFTAYAKDSQEAKQLAQMAWDYLMHTGYFDLSASDIVVVDCTGVQNRDIFEVDTYERREGFDVKFRYVHTIQRRLETIEKYKINKI
;
A
#
# COMPACT_ATOMS: atom_id res chain seq x y z
N MET A 1 -4.99 6.09 6.81
CA MET A 1 -5.34 4.99 5.90
C MET A 1 -4.79 3.67 6.45
N GLU A 2 -5.58 2.60 6.30
CA GLU A 2 -5.19 1.22 6.61
C GLU A 2 -4.36 0.60 5.47
N LEU A 3 -3.42 -0.28 5.80
CA LEU A 3 -2.55 -0.95 4.81
C LEU A 3 -3.36 -1.71 3.75
N THR A 4 -4.47 -2.34 4.14
CA THR A 4 -5.38 -3.06 3.23
C THR A 4 -5.96 -2.12 2.17
N LYS A 5 -6.33 -0.90 2.55
CA LYS A 5 -6.88 0.10 1.63
C LYS A 5 -5.80 0.59 0.67
N LEU A 6 -4.59 0.86 1.16
CA LEU A 6 -3.44 1.22 0.32
C LEU A 6 -3.17 0.13 -0.71
N ARG A 7 -3.04 -1.12 -0.25
CA ARG A 7 -2.78 -2.27 -1.11
C ARG A 7 -3.83 -2.41 -2.20
N ASN A 8 -5.12 -2.39 -1.83
CA ASN A 8 -6.20 -2.55 -2.80
C ASN A 8 -6.20 -1.44 -3.85
N THR A 9 -5.88 -0.20 -3.45
CA THR A 9 -5.81 0.95 -4.36
C THR A 9 -4.65 0.81 -5.35
N VAL A 10 -3.44 0.49 -4.86
CA VAL A 10 -2.28 0.28 -5.73
C VAL A 10 -2.52 -0.87 -6.71
N VAL A 11 -3.11 -1.97 -6.23
CA VAL A 11 -3.44 -3.15 -7.05
C VAL A 11 -4.47 -2.82 -8.12
N SER A 12 -5.54 -2.09 -7.78
CA SER A 12 -6.57 -1.72 -8.76
C SER A 12 -6.02 -0.79 -9.84
N LEU A 13 -5.18 0.18 -9.46
CA LEU A 13 -4.55 1.11 -10.39
C LEU A 13 -3.59 0.40 -11.35
N LEU A 14 -2.73 -0.48 -10.82
CA LEU A 14 -1.83 -1.29 -11.65
C LEU A 14 -2.59 -2.24 -12.56
N HIS A 15 -3.68 -2.85 -12.08
CA HIS A 15 -4.54 -3.71 -12.91
C HIS A 15 -5.17 -2.93 -14.05
N GLN A 16 -5.72 -1.74 -13.77
CA GLN A 16 -6.32 -0.87 -14.78
C GLN A 16 -5.30 -0.42 -15.84
N HIS A 17 -4.07 -0.09 -15.42
CA HIS A 17 -3.03 0.37 -16.33
C HIS A 17 -2.46 -0.77 -17.19
N THR A 18 -2.06 -1.88 -16.56
CA THR A 18 -1.44 -3.02 -17.26
C THR A 18 -2.44 -3.90 -17.99
N LYS A 19 -3.73 -3.84 -17.62
CA LYS A 19 -4.80 -4.74 -18.09
C LYS A 19 -4.49 -6.22 -17.85
N ARG A 20 -3.63 -6.51 -16.86
CA ARG A 20 -3.22 -7.86 -16.47
C ARG A 20 -3.57 -8.12 -15.00
N PRO A 21 -3.76 -9.39 -14.60
CA PRO A 21 -4.03 -9.72 -13.20
C PRO A 21 -2.89 -9.26 -12.30
N VAL A 22 -3.23 -8.63 -11.17
CA VAL A 22 -2.27 -8.23 -10.13
C VAL A 22 -2.65 -8.95 -8.84
N VAL A 23 -1.88 -9.96 -8.44
CA VAL A 23 -2.24 -10.88 -7.33
C VAL A 23 -1.23 -10.86 -6.20
N MET A 24 -1.69 -11.17 -4.99
CA MET A 24 -0.78 -11.41 -3.87
C MET A 24 -0.37 -12.88 -3.89
N LEU A 25 0.87 -13.18 -4.26
CA LEU A 25 1.40 -14.55 -4.19
C LEU A 25 1.95 -14.83 -2.79
N LYS A 26 1.27 -15.69 -2.01
CA LYS A 26 1.83 -16.30 -0.80
C LYS A 26 2.15 -17.77 -1.02
N GLN A 27 1.32 -18.44 -1.83
CA GLN A 27 1.44 -19.85 -2.20
C GLN A 27 1.30 -19.99 -3.72
N ILE A 28 1.77 -21.13 -4.25
CA ILE A 28 1.69 -21.42 -5.69
C ILE A 28 0.23 -21.46 -6.18
N SER A 29 -0.72 -21.84 -5.31
CA SER A 29 -2.16 -21.85 -5.58
C SER A 29 -2.77 -20.46 -5.79
N ASP A 30 -2.08 -19.39 -5.39
CA ASP A 30 -2.56 -18.01 -5.53
C ASP A 30 -2.33 -17.46 -6.95
N LYS A 31 -1.67 -18.24 -7.83
CA LYS A 31 -1.46 -17.87 -9.23
C LYS A 31 -2.82 -17.68 -9.92
N PRO A 32 -3.00 -16.63 -10.73
CA PRO A 32 -4.24 -16.40 -11.44
C PRO A 32 -4.44 -17.54 -12.44
N LEU A 33 -5.64 -18.11 -12.46
CA LEU A 33 -6.02 -19.15 -13.41
C LEU A 33 -6.88 -18.55 -14.51
N THR A 34 -6.83 -19.17 -15.68
CA THR A 34 -7.75 -18.87 -16.78
C THR A 34 -9.21 -19.15 -16.36
N ALA A 35 -10.18 -18.62 -17.11
CA ALA A 35 -11.60 -18.80 -16.82
C ALA A 35 -12.01 -20.28 -16.62
N ASP A 36 -11.35 -21.19 -17.34
CA ASP A 36 -11.57 -22.63 -17.25
C ASP A 36 -10.88 -23.31 -16.06
N LYS A 37 -10.10 -22.56 -15.26
CA LYS A 37 -9.32 -23.03 -14.10
C LYS A 37 -8.31 -24.16 -14.40
N LYS A 38 -7.96 -24.36 -15.67
CA LYS A 38 -7.05 -25.44 -16.11
C LYS A 38 -5.59 -25.02 -16.17
N GLN A 39 -5.32 -23.73 -16.40
CA GLN A 39 -3.97 -23.23 -16.60
C GLN A 39 -3.80 -21.86 -15.94
N VAL A 40 -2.56 -21.50 -15.67
CA VAL A 40 -2.19 -20.17 -15.18
C VAL A 40 -2.37 -19.14 -16.29
N ASP A 41 -2.98 -18.01 -15.95
CA ASP A 41 -3.23 -16.90 -16.87
C ASP A 41 -2.01 -15.98 -16.96
N TYR A 42 -1.08 -16.32 -17.86
CA TYR A 42 0.09 -15.50 -18.14
C TYR A 42 -0.18 -14.45 -19.24
N PRO A 43 0.54 -13.30 -19.23
CA PRO A 43 1.41 -12.82 -18.17
C PRO A 43 0.62 -12.12 -17.05
N PHE A 44 1.14 -12.16 -15.83
CA PHE A 44 0.52 -11.52 -14.67
C PHE A 44 1.56 -10.86 -13.77
N LEU A 45 1.12 -9.92 -12.93
CA LEU A 45 1.95 -9.29 -11.92
C LEU A 45 1.60 -9.88 -10.55
N ALA A 46 2.61 -10.25 -9.79
CA ALA A 46 2.45 -10.58 -8.39
C ALA A 46 3.08 -9.52 -7.50
N TYR A 47 2.60 -9.42 -6.27
CA TYR A 47 3.21 -8.58 -5.28
C TYR A 47 3.30 -9.24 -3.90
N THR A 48 4.32 -8.83 -3.15
CA THR A 48 4.52 -9.18 -1.75
C THR A 48 4.74 -7.90 -0.96
N VAL A 49 4.05 -7.76 0.17
CA VAL A 49 4.30 -6.65 1.10
C VAL A 49 5.49 -7.03 1.97
N THR A 50 6.64 -6.38 1.76
CA THR A 50 7.88 -6.67 2.50
C THR A 50 7.93 -5.93 3.83
N SER A 51 7.33 -4.74 3.90
CA SER A 51 7.12 -4.02 5.15
C SER A 51 5.85 -3.19 5.10
N GLY A 52 4.91 -3.43 6.02
CA GLY A 52 3.61 -2.78 6.03
C GLY A 52 3.59 -1.40 6.69
N PHE A 53 4.51 -1.15 7.62
CA PHE A 53 4.55 0.09 8.38
C PHE A 53 5.98 0.39 8.85
N ILE A 54 6.62 1.33 8.19
CA ILE A 54 7.91 1.90 8.58
C ILE A 54 7.61 3.29 9.10
N LYS A 55 7.68 3.45 10.42
CA LYS A 55 7.49 4.75 11.07
C LYS A 55 8.57 5.71 10.60
N ASP A 56 8.18 6.90 10.17
CA ASP A 56 9.13 7.97 9.91
C ASP A 56 9.71 8.50 11.25
N ARG A 57 10.88 9.13 11.22
CA ARG A 57 11.53 9.63 12.47
C ARG A 57 10.75 10.78 13.13
N GLN A 58 9.75 11.31 12.45
CA GLN A 58 8.94 12.44 12.90
C GLN A 58 7.80 12.01 13.83
N MET A 59 7.37 12.90 14.71
CA MET A 59 6.27 12.64 15.64
C MET A 59 4.89 12.64 14.96
N GLY A 60 4.76 13.26 13.78
CA GLY A 60 3.49 13.51 13.11
C GLY A 60 2.97 14.93 13.35
N THR A 61 1.86 15.24 12.70
CA THR A 61 1.14 16.50 12.89
C THR A 61 -0.01 16.27 13.87
N LEU A 62 -0.01 17.02 14.97
CA LEU A 62 -1.10 17.05 15.93
C LEU A 62 -2.13 18.11 15.53
N ASP A 63 -3.40 17.76 15.58
CA ASP A 63 -4.54 18.65 15.36
C ASP A 63 -5.54 18.46 16.50
N GLU A 64 -6.13 19.56 16.95
CA GLU A 64 -7.11 19.54 18.03
C GLU A 64 -8.33 20.36 17.61
N LYS A 65 -9.51 19.75 17.73
CA LYS A 65 -10.78 20.38 17.39
C LYS A 65 -11.75 20.24 18.53
N ILE A 66 -12.41 21.35 18.86
CA ILE A 66 -13.50 21.37 19.85
C ILE A 66 -14.73 20.75 19.19
N VAL A 67 -15.33 19.76 19.86
CA VAL A 67 -16.53 19.05 19.39
C VAL A 67 -17.55 18.97 20.52
N ASP A 68 -18.81 18.74 20.19
CA ASP A 68 -19.84 18.51 21.20
C ASP A 68 -19.53 17.25 22.01
N SER A 69 -19.79 17.32 23.33
CA SER A 69 -19.51 16.19 24.20
C SER A 69 -20.46 15.03 23.95
N THR A 70 -19.93 13.81 24.05
CA THR A 70 -20.77 12.60 24.11
C THR A 70 -21.31 12.32 25.51
N ASN A 71 -20.78 13.00 26.53
CA ASN A 71 -21.17 12.83 27.91
C ASN A 71 -22.15 13.96 28.31
N PRO A 72 -23.38 13.65 28.76
CA PRO A 72 -24.34 14.68 29.14
C PRO A 72 -23.90 15.61 30.28
N ARG A 73 -22.82 15.26 31.00
CA ARG A 73 -22.27 16.06 32.10
C ARG A 73 -21.35 17.19 31.64
N PHE A 74 -20.90 17.16 30.39
CA PHE A 74 -19.94 18.12 29.84
C PHE A 74 -20.52 18.74 28.57
N GLU A 75 -20.21 20.00 28.29
CA GLU A 75 -20.71 20.70 27.09
C GLU A 75 -19.84 20.37 25.87
N LYS A 76 -18.51 20.29 26.06
CA LYS A 76 -17.55 20.13 24.97
C LYS A 76 -16.49 19.08 25.28
N ASP A 77 -16.06 18.37 24.24
CA ASP A 77 -14.89 17.51 24.24
C ASP A 77 -13.83 18.06 23.27
N ILE A 78 -12.60 17.54 23.37
CA ILE A 78 -11.53 17.78 22.42
C ILE A 78 -11.35 16.53 21.56
N MET A 79 -11.53 16.66 20.26
CA MET A 79 -11.12 15.65 19.28
C MET A 79 -9.67 15.92 18.89
N GLN A 80 -8.77 15.02 19.26
CA GLN A 80 -7.36 15.11 18.93
C GLN A 80 -7.03 14.14 17.79
N GLY A 81 -6.46 14.64 16.71
CA GLY A 81 -5.99 13.88 15.55
C GLY A 81 -4.46 13.91 15.47
N LEU A 82 -3.85 12.76 15.27
CA LEU A 82 -2.44 12.61 14.93
C LEU A 82 -2.32 12.10 13.50
N TYR A 83 -1.72 12.90 12.63
CA TYR A 83 -1.46 12.55 11.23
C TYR A 83 0.00 12.14 11.07
N LEU A 84 0.22 10.91 10.61
CA LEU A 84 1.51 10.31 10.33
C LEU A 84 1.68 10.11 8.83
N GLN A 85 2.94 10.08 8.38
CA GLN A 85 3.31 9.77 7.00
C GLN A 85 4.25 8.57 6.93
N PRO A 86 3.82 7.38 7.40
CA PRO A 86 4.64 6.17 7.36
C PRO A 86 4.99 5.79 5.92
N LYS A 87 6.04 4.97 5.80
CA LYS A 87 6.41 4.31 4.55
C LYS A 87 6.00 2.83 4.59
N CYS A 88 5.76 2.25 3.43
CA CYS A 88 5.61 0.80 3.27
C CYS A 88 6.35 0.36 2.01
N SER A 89 6.79 -0.90 2.01
CA SER A 89 7.60 -1.47 0.93
C SER A 89 6.86 -2.65 0.30
N PHE A 90 6.80 -2.65 -1.02
CA PHE A 90 6.18 -3.66 -1.85
C PHE A 90 7.23 -4.19 -2.82
N SER A 91 7.19 -5.50 -3.06
CA SER A 91 7.99 -6.14 -4.10
C SER A 91 7.05 -6.62 -5.18
N PHE A 92 7.27 -6.20 -6.43
CA PHE A 92 6.48 -6.61 -7.59
C PHE A 92 7.30 -7.54 -8.48
N THR A 93 6.69 -8.61 -8.95
CA THR A 93 7.31 -9.58 -9.86
C THR A 93 6.32 -9.90 -10.97
N ALA A 94 6.69 -9.66 -12.22
CA ALA A 94 5.98 -10.09 -13.40
C ALA A 94 6.35 -11.53 -13.74
N TYR A 95 5.33 -12.32 -14.06
CA TYR A 95 5.44 -13.73 -14.42
C TYR A 95 4.97 -13.92 -15.85
N ALA A 96 5.75 -14.60 -16.69
CA ALA A 96 5.38 -14.94 -18.05
C ALA A 96 6.02 -16.26 -18.51
N LYS A 97 5.59 -16.75 -19.66
CA LYS A 97 6.24 -17.90 -20.34
C LYS A 97 7.49 -17.46 -21.11
N ASP A 98 7.51 -16.21 -21.55
CA ASP A 98 8.61 -15.62 -22.30
C ASP A 98 9.32 -14.51 -21.51
N SER A 99 10.64 -14.40 -21.69
CA SER A 99 11.48 -13.46 -20.93
C SER A 99 11.21 -12.01 -21.35
N GLN A 100 10.96 -11.77 -22.64
CA GLN A 100 10.64 -10.44 -23.13
C GLN A 100 9.27 -9.99 -22.63
N GLU A 101 8.27 -10.89 -22.60
CA GLU A 101 6.96 -10.59 -22.02
C GLU A 101 7.03 -10.24 -20.53
N ALA A 102 7.78 -11.02 -19.74
CA ALA A 102 7.97 -10.73 -18.31
C ALA A 102 8.59 -9.34 -18.11
N LYS A 103 9.64 -9.04 -18.87
CA LYS A 103 10.35 -7.75 -18.80
C LYS A 103 9.46 -6.58 -19.22
N GLN A 104 8.70 -6.73 -20.30
CA GLN A 104 7.78 -5.70 -20.78
C GLN A 104 6.68 -5.40 -19.76
N LEU A 105 6.08 -6.43 -19.15
CA LEU A 105 5.06 -6.24 -18.12
C LEU A 105 5.64 -5.57 -16.86
N ALA A 106 6.83 -6.00 -16.41
CA ALA A 106 7.51 -5.38 -15.27
C ALA A 106 7.85 -3.91 -15.56
N GLN A 107 8.36 -3.60 -16.76
CA GLN A 107 8.69 -2.23 -17.16
C GLN A 107 7.44 -1.35 -17.25
N MET A 108 6.33 -1.86 -17.80
CA MET A 108 5.07 -1.12 -17.88
C MET A 108 4.54 -0.77 -16.48
N ALA A 109 4.58 -1.71 -15.54
CA ALA A 109 4.20 -1.44 -14.15
C ALA A 109 5.16 -0.44 -13.48
N TRP A 110 6.45 -0.53 -13.78
CA TRP A 110 7.47 0.39 -13.27
C TRP A 110 7.27 1.82 -13.79
N ASP A 111 7.07 1.99 -15.10
CA ASP A 111 6.84 3.29 -15.74
C ASP A 111 5.60 3.99 -15.15
N TYR A 112 4.56 3.20 -14.87
CA TYR A 112 3.36 3.69 -14.22
C TYR A 112 3.62 4.24 -12.82
N LEU A 113 4.30 3.46 -11.98
CA LEU A 113 4.57 3.88 -10.60
C LEU A 113 5.55 5.05 -10.54
N MET A 114 6.51 5.11 -11.46
CA MET A 114 7.51 6.17 -11.49
C MET A 114 7.01 7.49 -12.05
N HIS A 115 6.06 7.46 -12.99
CA HIS A 115 5.66 8.67 -13.68
C HIS A 115 4.17 8.76 -13.98
N THR A 116 3.64 7.87 -14.84
CA THR A 116 2.33 8.12 -15.44
C THR A 116 1.17 7.99 -14.45
N GLY A 117 1.35 7.24 -13.36
CA GLY A 117 0.36 7.05 -12.29
C GLY A 117 0.45 8.05 -11.14
N TYR A 118 1.29 9.08 -11.23
CA TYR A 118 1.51 10.04 -10.13
C TYR A 118 0.21 10.68 -9.63
N PHE A 119 -0.62 11.20 -10.54
CA PHE A 119 -1.87 11.87 -10.16
C PHE A 119 -2.90 10.89 -9.59
N ASP A 120 -3.00 9.68 -10.14
CA ASP A 120 -3.93 8.64 -9.66
C ASP A 120 -3.59 8.20 -8.23
N LEU A 121 -2.29 8.03 -7.94
CA LEU A 121 -1.80 7.69 -6.61
C LEU A 121 -1.98 8.86 -5.63
N SER A 122 -1.64 10.08 -6.06
CA SER A 122 -1.73 11.28 -5.22
C SER A 122 -3.17 11.60 -4.84
N ALA A 123 -4.14 11.38 -5.74
CA ALA A 123 -5.57 11.52 -5.43
C ALA A 123 -6.05 10.56 -4.32
N SER A 124 -5.27 9.53 -4.02
CA SER A 124 -5.53 8.53 -2.98
C SER A 124 -4.63 8.69 -1.75
N ASP A 125 -3.96 9.85 -1.59
CA ASP A 125 -2.97 10.12 -0.53
C ASP A 125 -1.78 9.13 -0.52
N ILE A 126 -1.36 8.66 -1.71
CA ILE A 126 -0.23 7.74 -1.89
C ILE A 126 0.83 8.42 -2.75
N VAL A 127 2.09 8.32 -2.33
CA VAL A 127 3.24 8.83 -3.08
C VAL A 127 4.31 7.75 -3.19
N VAL A 128 4.90 7.59 -4.37
CA VAL A 128 6.08 6.76 -4.58
C VAL A 128 7.31 7.50 -4.08
N VAL A 129 8.02 6.91 -3.12
CA VAL A 129 9.23 7.50 -2.50
C VAL A 129 10.48 7.04 -3.22
N ASP A 130 10.51 5.77 -3.60
CA ASP A 130 11.67 5.09 -4.14
C ASP A 130 11.20 3.87 -4.92
N CYS A 131 11.85 3.57 -6.04
CA CYS A 131 11.59 2.40 -6.85
C CYS A 131 12.92 1.88 -7.41
N THR A 132 13.23 0.61 -7.15
CA THR A 132 14.41 -0.03 -7.70
C THR A 132 14.21 -0.32 -9.19
N GLY A 133 15.31 -0.56 -9.92
CA GLY A 133 15.23 -0.97 -11.32
C GLY A 133 14.65 -2.38 -11.48
N VAL A 134 14.11 -2.68 -12.66
CA VAL A 134 13.65 -4.02 -13.03
C VAL A 134 14.86 -4.97 -13.10
N GLN A 135 14.75 -6.10 -12.43
CA GLN A 135 15.80 -7.12 -12.31
C GLN A 135 15.22 -8.51 -12.57
N ASN A 136 16.05 -9.39 -13.14
CA ASN A 136 15.71 -10.79 -13.34
C ASN A 136 15.58 -11.49 -11.98
N ARG A 137 14.49 -12.25 -11.83
CA ARG A 137 14.13 -13.01 -10.63
C ARG A 137 13.86 -14.48 -10.95
N ASP A 138 14.41 -14.97 -12.08
CA ASP A 138 14.24 -16.35 -12.51
C ASP A 138 14.78 -17.31 -11.45
N ILE A 139 14.06 -18.41 -11.26
CA ILE A 139 14.53 -19.55 -10.46
C ILE A 139 14.55 -20.75 -11.40
N PHE A 140 15.63 -21.54 -11.33
CA PHE A 140 15.69 -22.80 -12.05
C PHE A 140 14.70 -23.79 -11.42
N GLU A 141 13.52 -23.93 -12.06
CA GLU A 141 12.58 -25.02 -11.80
C GLU A 141 12.79 -26.10 -12.87
N VAL A 142 12.93 -27.36 -12.43
CA VAL A 142 13.35 -28.48 -13.29
C VAL A 142 12.33 -28.81 -14.39
N ASP A 143 11.04 -28.52 -14.15
CA ASP A 143 9.93 -28.93 -15.04
C ASP A 143 9.12 -27.77 -15.66
N THR A 144 9.38 -26.50 -15.28
CA THR A 144 8.63 -25.35 -15.80
C THR A 144 9.51 -24.12 -16.03
N TYR A 145 9.63 -23.69 -17.29
CA TYR A 145 10.26 -22.42 -17.65
C TYR A 145 9.28 -21.26 -17.39
N GLU A 146 9.15 -20.85 -16.14
CA GLU A 146 8.47 -19.62 -15.75
C GLU A 146 9.49 -18.48 -15.66
N ARG A 147 9.28 -17.42 -16.44
CA ARG A 147 10.15 -16.25 -16.46
C ARG A 147 9.63 -15.18 -15.50
N ARG A 148 10.54 -14.58 -14.75
CA ARG A 148 10.28 -13.67 -13.64
C ARG A 148 11.18 -12.45 -13.74
N GLU A 149 10.56 -11.28 -13.79
CA GLU A 149 11.23 -9.97 -13.77
C GLU A 149 10.55 -9.11 -12.72
N GLY A 150 11.28 -8.38 -11.90
CA GLY A 150 10.66 -7.63 -10.81
C GLY A 150 11.47 -6.48 -10.26
N PHE A 151 10.83 -5.69 -9.41
CA PHE A 151 11.36 -4.50 -8.80
C PHE A 151 10.72 -4.29 -7.41
N ASP A 152 11.31 -3.42 -6.61
CA ASP A 152 10.81 -3.07 -5.28
C ASP A 152 10.47 -1.59 -5.24
N VAL A 153 9.38 -1.26 -4.57
CA VAL A 153 8.89 0.11 -4.47
C VAL A 153 8.55 0.43 -3.02
N LYS A 154 8.86 1.66 -2.62
CA LYS A 154 8.48 2.22 -1.32
C LYS A 154 7.42 3.29 -1.55
N PHE A 155 6.29 3.13 -0.90
CA PHE A 155 5.24 4.13 -0.86
C PHE A 155 5.29 4.89 0.46
N ARG A 156 4.85 6.14 0.44
CA ARG A 156 4.45 6.92 1.60
C ARG A 156 2.95 7.16 1.53
N TYR A 157 2.29 7.10 2.66
CA TYR A 157 0.84 7.30 2.76
C TYR A 157 0.46 7.99 4.06
N VAL A 158 -0.75 8.56 4.10
CA VAL A 158 -1.26 9.22 5.32
C VAL A 158 -1.93 8.19 6.24
N HIS A 159 -1.49 8.14 7.50
CA HIS A 159 -2.11 7.36 8.57
C HIS A 159 -2.63 8.30 9.66
N THR A 160 -3.89 8.12 10.07
CA THR A 160 -4.58 9.04 10.98
C THR A 160 -5.01 8.27 12.21
N ILE A 161 -4.62 8.77 13.38
CA ILE A 161 -5.02 8.25 14.67
C ILE A 161 -5.88 9.33 15.33
N GLN A 162 -7.07 8.98 15.79
CA GLN A 162 -7.98 9.94 16.43
C GLN A 162 -8.36 9.46 17.82
N ARG A 163 -8.46 10.40 18.76
CA ARG A 163 -9.02 10.15 20.09
C ARG A 163 -9.86 11.32 20.55
N ARG A 164 -10.87 11.02 21.36
CA ARG A 164 -11.71 12.00 22.04
C ARG A 164 -11.24 12.13 23.48
N LEU A 165 -11.09 13.35 23.96
CA LEU A 165 -10.72 13.69 25.32
C LEU A 165 -11.86 14.50 25.94
N GLU A 166 -12.33 14.06 27.11
CA GLU A 166 -13.28 14.86 27.90
C GLU A 166 -12.56 16.10 28.46
N THR A 167 -13.27 17.23 28.55
CA THR A 167 -12.73 18.45 29.14
C THR A 167 -12.90 18.48 30.66
N ILE A 168 -12.00 19.18 31.36
CA ILE A 168 -12.15 19.46 32.79
C ILE A 168 -12.88 20.80 32.95
N GLU A 169 -14.15 20.78 33.32
CA GLU A 169 -14.95 22.00 33.51
C GLU A 169 -14.94 22.52 34.96
N LYS A 170 -14.71 21.64 35.95
CA LYS A 170 -14.69 21.99 37.38
C LYS A 170 -13.50 21.32 38.07
N TYR A 171 -12.75 22.07 38.88
CA TYR A 171 -11.66 21.54 39.71
C TYR A 171 -11.71 22.10 41.15
N LYS A 172 -11.23 21.33 42.13
CA LYS A 172 -11.02 21.78 43.52
C LYS A 172 -9.55 21.62 43.88
N ILE A 173 -8.88 22.71 44.28
CA ILE A 173 -7.51 22.67 44.80
C ILE A 173 -7.58 22.71 46.32
N ASN A 174 -7.04 21.67 46.99
CA ASN A 174 -6.80 21.72 48.42
C ASN A 174 -5.40 22.31 48.65
N LYS A 175 -5.30 23.41 49.40
CA LYS A 175 -4.00 23.91 49.86
C LYS A 175 -3.46 22.96 50.94
N ILE A 176 -2.19 22.60 50.80
CA ILE A 176 -1.40 21.88 51.82
C ILE A 176 -0.97 22.89 52.88
#